data_AF-A0A7S3PVL9-F1
#
_entry.id   AF-A0A7S3PVL9-F1
#
_cell.length_a   1.000
_cell.length_b   1.000
_cell.length_c   1.000
_cell.angle_alpha   90.00
_cell.angle_beta   90.00
_cell.angle_gamma   90.00
#
_symmetry.space_group_name_H-M   'P 1'
#
loop_
_entity.id
_entity.type
_entity.pdbx_description
1 polymer ?
#
loop_
_entity_poly.entity_id
_entity_poly.type
_entity_poly.pdbx_seq_one_letter_code
_entity_poly.pdbx_strand_id
1 'polypeptide(L)'
;MSLITLAVVGKDNNPLYIRDFGSDSVYEPAPEQLTEQDPFGFFESQASSMSESSSLKNQFIMHSALDRLEELTNDSSSTERSSAGLNSMWIGLLGCFDEAKVYGYVTSTKIKFIASIEDIEEGNGNFVREAGLKVLFANAHELYVEYTLNPFSQVRAQKMMSSQRFDNGVDGLVTNFNDSFGKKGMSWM
;
A
#
# COMPACT_ATOMS: atom_id res chain seq x y z
N MET A 1 7.46 -11.18 10.12
CA MET A 1 6.72 -10.76 8.91
C MET A 1 6.00 -9.48 9.27
N SER A 2 6.24 -8.43 8.50
CA SER A 2 5.61 -7.13 8.68
C SER A 2 5.03 -6.69 7.33
N LEU A 3 3.85 -6.08 7.36
CA LEU A 3 3.41 -5.28 6.21
C LEU A 3 4.38 -4.10 6.08
N ILE A 4 4.99 -3.94 4.90
CA ILE A 4 5.96 -2.86 4.63
C ILE A 4 5.23 -1.61 4.18
N THR A 5 4.32 -1.74 3.21
CA THR A 5 3.65 -0.58 2.58
C THR A 5 2.24 -0.95 2.17
N LEU A 6 1.31 -0.03 2.37
CA LEU A 6 -0.04 -0.07 1.83
C LEU A 6 -0.26 1.15 0.91
N ALA A 7 -0.75 0.89 -0.30
CA ALA A 7 -1.11 1.92 -1.26
C ALA A 7 -2.57 1.76 -1.71
N VAL A 8 -3.26 2.89 -1.82
CA VAL A 8 -4.59 3.02 -2.42
C VAL A 8 -4.47 3.90 -3.66
N VAL A 9 -4.80 3.34 -4.81
CA VAL A 9 -4.72 4.00 -6.11
C VAL A 9 -6.13 4.17 -6.64
N GLY A 10 -6.44 5.39 -7.09
CA GLY A 10 -7.73 5.73 -7.67
C GLY A 10 -7.95 5.09 -9.03
N LYS A 11 -9.17 5.25 -9.56
CA LYS A 11 -9.56 4.72 -10.87
C LYS A 11 -8.68 5.23 -12.02
N ASP A 12 -8.17 6.45 -11.91
CA ASP A 12 -7.38 7.14 -12.94
C ASP A 12 -5.87 7.00 -12.69
N ASN A 13 -5.45 5.96 -11.94
CA ASN A 13 -4.05 5.72 -11.54
C ASN A 13 -3.41 6.81 -10.67
N ASN A 14 -4.21 7.70 -10.12
CA ASN A 14 -3.75 8.70 -9.17
C ASN A 14 -3.54 8.05 -7.79
N PRO A 15 -2.36 8.20 -7.16
CA PRO A 15 -2.15 7.72 -5.81
C PRO A 15 -3.02 8.52 -4.85
N LEU A 16 -3.97 7.84 -4.21
CA LEU A 16 -4.84 8.47 -3.20
C LEU A 16 -4.24 8.35 -1.80
N TYR A 17 -3.50 7.27 -1.55
CA TYR A 17 -2.87 7.00 -0.28
C TYR A 17 -1.65 6.12 -0.48
N ILE A 18 -0.54 6.44 0.19
CA ILE A 18 0.63 5.56 0.27
C ILE A 18 1.17 5.73 1.67
N ARG A 19 1.38 4.62 2.38
CA ARG A 19 1.97 4.64 3.71
C ARG A 19 2.89 3.46 3.93
N ASP A 20 4.04 3.76 4.51
CA ASP A 20 5.06 2.79 4.90
C ASP A 20 4.97 2.50 6.40
N PHE A 21 5.14 1.23 6.75
CA PHE A 21 5.12 0.67 8.09
C PHE A 21 6.39 -0.15 8.40
N GLY A 22 7.31 -0.25 7.43
CA GLY A 22 8.57 -0.97 7.57
C GLY A 22 9.50 -0.30 8.57
N SER A 23 10.16 -1.10 9.41
CA SER A 23 11.14 -0.68 10.40
C SER A 23 12.56 -0.71 9.83
N ASP A 24 12.84 0.00 8.73
CA ASP A 24 14.21 0.41 8.38
C ASP A 24 14.17 1.34 7.17
N SER A 25 13.90 2.62 7.41
CA SER A 25 14.66 3.63 6.69
C SER A 25 15.98 3.76 7.42
N VAL A 26 17.00 3.00 7.01
CA VAL A 26 18.38 3.41 7.23
C VAL A 26 18.53 4.73 6.50
N TYR A 27 18.21 5.81 7.22
CA TYR A 27 18.56 7.14 6.81
C TYR A 27 20.07 7.18 7.00
N GLU A 28 20.82 6.88 5.94
CA GLU A 28 22.17 7.38 5.86
C GLU A 28 22.03 8.90 5.95
N PRO A 29 22.51 9.55 7.03
CA PRO A 29 22.33 10.98 7.17
C PRO A 29 22.97 11.63 5.95
N ALA A 30 22.16 12.36 5.17
CA ALA A 30 22.67 13.16 4.08
C ALA A 30 23.86 13.98 4.59
N PRO A 31 25.00 14.00 3.86
CA PRO A 31 26.14 14.83 4.28
C PRO A 31 25.63 16.26 4.43
N GLU A 32 25.89 16.85 5.60
CA GLU A 32 25.46 18.19 6.00
C GLU A 32 25.57 19.17 4.82
N GLN A 33 24.44 19.48 4.19
CA GLN A 33 24.40 20.51 3.16
C GLN A 33 24.43 21.87 3.85
N LEU A 34 25.59 22.51 3.76
CA LEU A 34 25.79 23.93 4.05
C LEU A 34 24.65 24.73 3.41
N THR A 35 23.94 25.49 4.25
CA THR A 35 22.87 26.39 3.84
C THR A 35 23.44 27.59 3.10
N GLU A 36 23.78 27.42 1.81
CA GLU A 36 23.92 28.56 0.91
C GLU A 36 22.51 29.08 0.60
N GLN A 37 22.16 30.22 1.20
CA GLN A 37 20.94 30.95 0.90
C GLN A 37 20.99 31.40 -0.56
N ASP A 38 20.08 30.88 -1.39
CA ASP A 38 19.95 31.24 -2.80
C ASP A 38 19.50 32.72 -2.92
N PRO A 39 20.36 33.65 -3.36
CA PRO A 39 20.08 35.09 -3.31
C PRO A 39 19.17 35.59 -4.44
N PHE A 40 18.75 34.72 -5.36
CA PHE A 40 17.91 35.08 -6.51
C PHE A 40 16.50 34.50 -6.50
N GLY A 41 16.11 33.74 -5.47
CA GLY A 41 14.72 33.26 -5.30
C GLY A 41 14.20 32.41 -6.45
N PHE A 42 15.09 31.78 -7.23
CA PHE A 42 14.71 30.98 -8.40
C PHE A 42 14.45 29.52 -8.03
N PHE A 43 15.02 29.04 -6.93
CA PHE A 43 14.84 27.66 -6.47
C PHE A 43 13.55 27.42 -5.66
N GLU A 44 12.78 28.46 -5.38
CA GLU A 44 11.48 28.34 -4.70
C GLU A 44 10.36 28.02 -5.70
N SER A 45 10.54 26.93 -6.45
CA SER A 45 9.43 26.32 -7.18
C SER A 45 9.54 24.81 -7.15
N GLN A 46 8.47 24.18 -6.66
CA GLN A 46 8.18 22.74 -6.66
C GLN A 46 8.50 21.93 -5.37
N ALA A 47 8.47 22.57 -4.19
CA ALA A 47 8.27 21.86 -2.92
C ALA A 47 6.77 21.79 -2.49
N SER A 48 5.84 21.96 -3.42
CA SER A 48 4.41 21.81 -3.16
C SER A 48 4.00 20.34 -3.20
N SER A 49 3.87 19.75 -2.00
CA SER A 49 3.17 18.49 -1.67
C SER A 49 3.88 17.16 -1.97
N MET A 50 5.10 16.98 -1.47
CA MET A 50 5.55 15.63 -1.13
C MET A 50 5.13 15.36 0.32
N SER A 51 3.92 14.86 0.53
CA SER A 51 3.47 14.42 1.86
C SER A 51 4.36 13.29 2.34
N GLU A 52 4.88 13.41 3.57
CA GLU A 52 5.60 12.40 4.37
C GLU A 52 5.98 11.14 3.58
N SER A 53 7.15 11.26 2.94
CA SER A 53 7.58 10.43 1.82
C SER A 53 7.80 8.98 2.24
N SER A 54 6.88 8.11 1.80
CA SER A 54 7.20 6.70 1.61
C SER A 54 8.55 6.55 0.90
N SER A 55 9.36 5.57 1.28
CA SER A 55 10.67 5.31 0.67
C SER A 55 10.56 5.23 -0.85
N LEU A 56 11.50 5.85 -1.57
CA LEU A 56 11.56 5.81 -3.04
C LEU A 56 11.56 4.37 -3.56
N LYS A 57 12.16 3.44 -2.81
CA LYS A 57 12.13 2.00 -3.11
C LYS A 57 10.68 1.49 -3.15
N ASN A 58 9.89 1.81 -2.13
CA ASN A 58 8.51 1.36 -2.02
C ASN A 58 7.62 2.00 -3.09
N GLN A 59 7.83 3.28 -3.40
CA GLN A 59 7.12 3.94 -4.51
C GLN A 59 7.39 3.26 -5.85
N PHE A 60 8.65 2.94 -6.13
CA PHE A 60 9.05 2.23 -7.35
C PHE A 60 8.42 0.84 -7.45
N ILE A 61 8.43 0.08 -6.35
CA ILE A 61 7.79 -1.25 -6.27
C ILE A 61 6.29 -1.13 -6.52
N MET A 62 5.61 -0.19 -5.86
CA MET A 62 4.17 0.02 -6.02
C MET A 62 3.79 0.43 -7.43
N HIS A 63 4.58 1.29 -8.07
CA HIS A 63 4.35 1.70 -9.46
C HIS A 63 4.54 0.54 -10.43
N SER A 64 5.62 -0.24 -10.27
CA SER A 64 5.87 -1.43 -11.09
C SER A 64 4.79 -2.51 -10.91
N ALA A 65 4.29 -2.69 -9.68
CA ALA A 65 3.21 -3.61 -9.37
C ALA A 65 1.86 -3.15 -9.94
N LEU A 66 1.64 -1.84 -10.05
CA LEU A 66 0.43 -1.27 -10.64
C LEU A 66 0.29 -1.69 -12.10
N ASP A 67 1.35 -1.60 -12.89
CA ASP A 67 1.35 -2.01 -14.31
C ASP A 67 0.91 -3.46 -14.47
N ARG A 68 1.45 -4.35 -13.62
CA ARG A 68 1.08 -5.77 -13.62
C ARG A 68 -0.38 -5.98 -13.20
N LEU A 69 -0.86 -5.23 -12.20
CA LEU A 69 -2.26 -5.28 -11.78
C LEU A 69 -3.20 -4.80 -12.88
N GLU A 70 -2.82 -3.78 -13.67
CA GLU A 70 -3.61 -3.31 -14.81
C GLU A 70 -3.72 -4.38 -15.89
N GLU A 71 -2.60 -5.01 -16.25
CA GLU A 71 -2.57 -6.12 -17.21
C GLU A 71 -3.51 -7.24 -16.77
N LEU A 72 -3.41 -7.66 -15.50
CA LEU A 72 -4.28 -8.69 -14.93
C LEU A 72 -5.74 -8.25 -14.85
N THR A 73 -6.04 -6.97 -14.65
CA THR A 73 -7.43 -6.49 -14.58
C THR A 73 -8.05 -6.38 -15.97
N ASN A 74 -7.26 -5.94 -16.95
CA ASN A 74 -7.68 -5.74 -18.34
C ASN A 74 -7.78 -7.07 -19.10
N ASP A 75 -6.92 -8.04 -18.81
CA ASP A 75 -6.94 -9.38 -19.40
C ASP A 75 -7.96 -10.31 -18.72
N SER A 76 -9.06 -9.77 -18.20
CA SER A 76 -10.18 -10.55 -17.64
C SER A 76 -10.95 -11.39 -18.68
N SER A 77 -10.36 -11.59 -19.87
CA SER A 77 -10.76 -12.56 -20.88
C SER A 77 -10.08 -13.94 -20.76
N SER A 78 -9.02 -14.09 -19.95
CA SER A 78 -8.28 -15.35 -19.81
C SER A 78 -8.73 -16.21 -18.59
N THR A 79 -9.81 -16.97 -18.82
CA THR A 79 -10.08 -18.39 -18.47
C THR A 79 -9.78 -19.05 -17.10
N GLU A 80 -9.16 -18.44 -16.07
CA GLU A 80 -8.93 -19.17 -14.78
C GLU A 80 -9.53 -18.53 -13.51
N ARG A 81 -10.48 -17.59 -13.64
CA ARG A 81 -11.19 -17.01 -12.47
C ARG A 81 -12.44 -17.79 -12.04
N SER A 82 -12.60 -19.01 -12.54
CA SER A 82 -13.84 -19.78 -12.49
C SER A 82 -13.84 -20.90 -11.44
N SER A 83 -13.51 -20.60 -10.18
CA SER A 83 -13.78 -21.56 -9.08
C SER A 83 -14.13 -20.95 -7.72
N ALA A 84 -14.06 -19.63 -7.54
CA ALA A 84 -14.59 -18.95 -6.36
C ALA A 84 -15.60 -17.89 -6.83
N GLY A 85 -16.88 -18.10 -6.49
CA GLY A 85 -18.02 -17.43 -7.09
C GLY A 85 -17.99 -15.89 -7.10
N LEU A 86 -18.73 -15.33 -8.05
CA LEU A 86 -19.26 -13.97 -8.10
C LEU A 86 -18.33 -12.87 -7.54
N ASN A 87 -17.52 -12.27 -8.40
CA ASN A 87 -16.86 -10.97 -8.16
C ASN A 87 -15.83 -10.94 -7.01
N SER A 88 -14.91 -11.91 -6.93
CA SER A 88 -13.81 -11.79 -5.97
C SER A 88 -12.93 -10.58 -6.32
N MET A 89 -12.97 -9.54 -5.50
CA MET A 89 -12.13 -8.34 -5.60
C MET A 89 -10.62 -8.64 -5.40
N TRP A 90 -10.31 -9.84 -4.92
CA TRP A 90 -8.95 -10.34 -4.74
C TRP A 90 -8.30 -10.66 -6.08
N ILE A 91 -7.16 -10.01 -6.38
CA ILE A 91 -6.34 -10.33 -7.56
C ILE A 91 -5.28 -11.38 -7.22
N GLY A 92 -4.72 -11.32 -6.01
CA GLY A 92 -3.68 -12.23 -5.56
C GLY A 92 -2.29 -11.62 -5.64
N LEU A 93 -1.28 -12.48 -5.75
CA LEU A 93 0.12 -12.07 -5.86
C LEU A 93 0.38 -11.42 -7.21
N LEU A 94 0.85 -10.17 -7.20
CA LEU A 94 1.25 -9.43 -8.40
C LEU A 94 2.69 -9.77 -8.80
N GLY A 95 3.54 -10.01 -7.80
CA GLY A 95 4.93 -10.41 -7.98
C GLY A 95 5.71 -10.38 -6.67
N CYS A 96 6.95 -10.86 -6.75
CA CYS A 96 7.96 -10.69 -5.71
C CYS A 96 8.95 -9.64 -6.18
N PHE A 97 9.20 -8.63 -5.36
CA PHE A 97 10.17 -7.58 -5.61
C PHE A 97 11.17 -7.58 -4.46
N ASP A 98 12.42 -7.89 -4.78
CA ASP A 98 13.49 -8.05 -3.78
C ASP A 98 13.09 -9.11 -2.73
N GLU A 99 12.96 -8.72 -1.46
CA GLU A 99 12.52 -9.58 -0.35
C GLU A 99 11.03 -9.41 0.00
N ALA A 100 10.30 -8.62 -0.79
CA ALA A 100 8.91 -8.28 -0.55
C ALA A 100 7.95 -8.97 -1.53
N LYS A 101 6.85 -9.49 -1.00
CA LYS A 101 5.74 -10.02 -1.79
C LYS A 101 4.65 -8.97 -1.92
N VAL A 102 4.23 -8.69 -3.15
CA VAL A 102 3.25 -7.65 -3.45
C VAL A 102 1.93 -8.27 -3.87
N TYR A 103 0.86 -7.90 -3.17
CA TYR A 103 -0.49 -8.39 -3.39
C TYR A 103 -1.42 -7.28 -3.87
N GLY A 104 -2.37 -7.65 -4.71
CA GLY A 104 -3.35 -6.75 -5.29
C GLY A 104 -4.79 -7.08 -4.92
N TYR A 105 -5.58 -6.04 -4.71
CA TYR A 105 -7.02 -6.10 -4.49
C TYR A 105 -7.72 -4.96 -5.24
N VAL A 106 -8.72 -5.28 -6.06
CA VAL A 106 -9.43 -4.33 -6.92
C VAL A 106 -10.91 -4.37 -6.62
N THR A 107 -11.47 -3.22 -6.24
CA THR A 107 -12.90 -3.10 -5.94
C THR A 107 -13.74 -3.06 -7.21
N SER A 108 -15.05 -3.24 -7.06
CA SER A 108 -16.02 -3.05 -8.16
C SER A 108 -15.97 -1.64 -8.75
N THR A 109 -15.62 -0.63 -7.95
CA THR A 109 -15.44 0.77 -8.36
C THR A 109 -14.10 1.06 -9.02
N LYS A 110 -13.30 0.02 -9.32
CA LYS A 110 -11.96 0.11 -9.93
C LYS A 110 -10.96 0.89 -9.08
N ILE A 111 -11.17 0.95 -7.76
CA ILE A 111 -10.16 1.40 -6.82
C ILE A 111 -9.22 0.22 -6.55
N LYS A 112 -7.92 0.49 -6.55
CA LYS A 112 -6.88 -0.53 -6.50
C LYS A 112 -6.15 -0.38 -5.18
N PHE A 113 -6.07 -1.47 -4.44
CA PHE A 113 -5.33 -1.58 -3.19
C PHE A 113 -4.12 -2.48 -3.47
N ILE A 114 -2.94 -2.01 -3.09
CA ILE A 114 -1.68 -2.74 -3.28
C ILE A 114 -0.98 -2.79 -1.92
N ALA A 115 -0.57 -3.97 -1.50
CA ALA A 115 0.13 -4.19 -0.25
C ALA A 115 1.45 -4.92 -0.49
N SER A 116 2.52 -4.43 0.11
CA SER A 116 3.85 -5.05 0.09
C SER A 116 4.13 -5.64 1.47
N ILE A 117 4.52 -6.91 1.52
CA ILE A 117 4.81 -7.65 2.75
C ILE A 117 6.24 -8.16 2.70
N GLU A 118 6.96 -7.97 3.80
CA GLU A 118 8.26 -8.59 4.01
C GLU A 118 8.07 -10.08 4.35
N ASP A 119 8.52 -10.96 3.46
CA ASP A 119 8.42 -12.39 3.71
C ASP A 119 9.71 -12.90 4.35
N ILE A 120 9.61 -13.28 5.63
CA ILE A 120 10.74 -13.81 6.41
C ILE A 120 10.77 -15.35 6.37
N GLU A 121 9.73 -16.02 5.83
CA GLU A 121 9.68 -17.50 5.82
C GLU A 121 9.08 -18.12 4.54
N GLU A 122 9.95 -18.81 3.80
CA GLU A 122 9.59 -19.75 2.73
C GLU A 122 8.92 -21.01 3.31
N GLY A 123 7.59 -20.98 3.45
CA GLY A 123 6.83 -22.13 3.99
C GLY A 123 5.39 -22.23 3.50
N ASN A 124 4.77 -23.39 3.77
CA ASN A 124 3.43 -23.83 3.34
C ASN A 124 2.24 -22.99 3.90
N GLY A 125 2.53 -21.85 4.55
CA GLY A 125 1.56 -20.96 5.17
C GLY A 125 0.99 -19.87 4.25
N ASN A 126 1.26 -19.90 2.93
CA ASN A 126 0.77 -18.88 1.98
C ASN A 126 -0.74 -18.70 2.03
N PHE A 127 -1.52 -19.79 2.11
CA PHE A 127 -2.98 -19.71 2.06
C PHE A 127 -3.60 -18.98 3.27
N VAL A 128 -3.09 -19.26 4.48
CA VAL A 128 -3.56 -18.60 5.72
C VAL A 128 -3.21 -17.10 5.68
N ARG A 129 -2.06 -16.74 5.11
CA ARG A 129 -1.61 -15.36 4.92
C ARG A 129 -2.49 -14.59 3.93
N GLU A 130 -2.83 -15.20 2.80
CA GLU A 130 -3.76 -14.62 1.83
C GLU A 130 -5.14 -14.38 2.44
N ALA A 131 -5.62 -15.28 3.32
CA ALA A 131 -6.87 -15.07 4.04
C ALA A 131 -6.79 -13.84 4.96
N GLY A 132 -5.68 -13.65 5.68
CA GLY A 132 -5.44 -12.45 6.49
C GLY A 132 -5.39 -11.17 5.67
N LEU A 133 -4.73 -11.21 4.51
CA LEU A 133 -4.67 -10.07 3.58
C LEU A 133 -6.03 -9.71 3.01
N LYS A 134 -6.85 -10.71 2.66
CA LYS A 134 -8.22 -10.47 2.20
C LYS A 134 -9.04 -9.72 3.26
N VAL A 135 -8.89 -10.09 4.53
CA VAL A 135 -9.56 -9.39 5.65
C VAL A 135 -9.00 -7.96 5.81
N LEU A 136 -7.68 -7.77 5.75
CA LEU A 136 -7.07 -6.44 5.82
C LEU A 136 -7.56 -5.53 4.70
N PHE A 137 -7.59 -6.01 3.45
CA PHE A 137 -8.08 -5.24 2.31
C PHE A 137 -9.58 -4.94 2.41
N ALA A 138 -10.39 -5.87 2.91
CA ALA A 138 -11.82 -5.65 3.13
C ALA A 138 -12.05 -4.52 4.16
N ASN A 139 -11.31 -4.53 5.26
CA ASN A 139 -11.40 -3.50 6.29
C ASN A 139 -10.84 -2.14 5.81
N ALA A 140 -9.74 -2.15 5.05
CA ALA A 140 -9.19 -0.95 4.44
C ALA A 140 -10.16 -0.33 3.42
N HIS A 141 -10.87 -1.16 2.67
CA HIS A 141 -11.93 -0.71 1.77
C HIS A 141 -13.11 -0.11 2.54
N GLU A 142 -13.51 -0.67 3.68
CA GLU A 142 -14.54 -0.08 4.55
C GLU A 142 -14.12 1.31 5.06
N LEU A 143 -12.88 1.47 5.53
CA LEU A 143 -12.33 2.78 5.93
C LEU A 143 -12.32 3.77 4.77
N TYR A 144 -11.94 3.32 3.58
CA TYR A 144 -11.97 4.14 2.37
C TYR A 144 -13.40 4.58 2.04
N VAL A 145 -14.37 3.67 2.11
CA VAL A 145 -15.79 3.98 1.88
C VAL A 145 -16.27 5.00 2.90
N GLU A 146 -16.00 4.82 4.19
CA GLU A 146 -16.37 5.79 5.23
C GLU A 146 -15.78 7.18 4.93
N TYR A 147 -14.52 7.24 4.50
CA TYR A 147 -13.90 8.50 4.11
C TYR A 147 -14.58 9.12 2.88
N THR A 148 -14.93 8.33 1.86
CA THR A 148 -15.64 8.84 0.66
C THR A 148 -17.07 9.29 0.93
N LEU A 149 -17.74 8.71 1.93
CA LEU A 149 -19.09 9.08 2.33
C LEU A 149 -19.13 10.42 3.07
N ASN A 150 -17.99 10.93 3.53
CA ASN A 150 -17.90 12.28 4.05
C ASN A 150 -18.07 13.30 2.91
N PRO A 151 -19.12 14.15 2.91
CA PRO A 151 -19.37 15.13 1.86
C PRO A 151 -18.29 16.21 1.75
N PHE A 152 -17.45 16.38 2.78
CA PHE A 152 -16.32 17.30 2.79
C PHE A 152 -14.99 16.63 2.44
N SER A 153 -15.00 15.34 2.12
CA SER A 153 -13.78 14.65 1.69
C SER A 153 -13.33 15.15 0.31
N GLN A 154 -12.01 15.33 0.18
CA GLN A 154 -11.39 15.79 -1.06
C GLN A 154 -11.12 14.63 -2.03
N VAL A 155 -11.66 13.42 -1.80
CA VAL A 155 -11.45 12.25 -2.67
C VAL A 155 -11.90 12.54 -4.10
N ARG A 156 -13.04 13.24 -4.24
CA ARG A 156 -13.57 13.62 -5.56
C ARG A 156 -12.67 14.61 -6.30
N ALA A 157 -11.81 15.33 -5.58
CA ALA A 157 -10.84 16.25 -6.15
C ALA A 157 -9.53 15.55 -6.57
N GLN A 158 -9.48 14.21 -6.55
CA GLN A 158 -8.29 13.40 -6.89
C GLN A 158 -7.03 13.83 -6.12
N LYS A 159 -7.23 14.37 -4.92
CA LYS A 159 -6.15 14.82 -4.05
C LYS A 159 -5.83 13.72 -3.04
N MET A 160 -4.56 13.65 -2.65
CA MET A 160 -4.08 12.70 -1.65
C MET A 160 -4.88 12.82 -0.35
N MET A 161 -5.29 11.66 0.17
CA MET A 161 -6.07 11.52 1.38
C MET A 161 -5.16 11.83 2.57
N SER A 162 -5.34 12.99 3.19
CA SER A 162 -4.68 13.35 4.44
C SER A 162 -5.75 13.46 5.52
N SER A 163 -5.98 12.36 6.24
CA SER A 163 -6.97 12.32 7.31
C SER A 163 -6.46 11.47 8.44
N GLN A 164 -6.22 12.11 9.57
CA GLN A 164 -5.74 11.45 10.78
C GLN A 164 -6.64 10.29 11.23
N ARG A 165 -7.96 10.37 11.00
CA ARG A 165 -8.89 9.28 11.32
C ARG A 165 -8.66 8.06 10.44
N PHE A 166 -8.42 8.28 9.15
CA PHE A 166 -8.09 7.21 8.22
C PHE A 166 -6.72 6.61 8.56
N ASP A 167 -5.73 7.46 8.81
CA ASP A 167 -4.37 7.06 9.19
C ASP A 167 -4.36 6.19 10.44
N ASN A 168 -5.01 6.63 11.52
CA ASN A 168 -5.13 5.84 12.75
C ASN A 168 -5.87 4.51 12.53
N GLY A 169 -6.86 4.50 11.65
CA GLY A 169 -7.59 3.29 11.28
C GLY A 169 -6.70 2.28 10.54
N VAL A 170 -5.92 2.75 9.57
CA VAL A 170 -4.95 1.92 8.85
C VAL A 170 -3.87 1.43 9.81
N ASP A 171 -3.31 2.29 10.68
CA ASP A 171 -2.34 1.87 11.69
C ASP A 171 -2.87 0.72 12.56
N GLY A 172 -4.11 0.83 13.04
CA GLY A 172 -4.75 -0.23 13.82
C GLY A 172 -4.95 -1.53 13.04
N LEU A 173 -5.23 -1.46 11.74
CA LEU A 173 -5.33 -2.65 10.89
C LEU A 173 -3.97 -3.31 10.69
N VAL A 174 -2.92 -2.50 10.47
CA VAL A 174 -1.57 -2.98 10.23
C VAL A 174 -0.97 -3.58 11.49
N THR A 175 -1.16 -2.95 12.67
CA THR A 175 -0.72 -3.53 13.94
C THR A 175 -1.42 -4.85 14.22
N ASN A 176 -2.74 -4.95 14.03
CA ASN A 176 -3.48 -6.21 14.21
C ASN A 176 -3.00 -7.32 13.25
N PHE A 177 -2.70 -6.96 12.01
CA PHE A 177 -2.13 -7.90 11.03
C PHE A 177 -0.72 -8.33 11.44
N ASN A 178 0.14 -7.38 11.78
CA ASN A 178 1.49 -7.64 12.23
C ASN A 178 1.50 -8.43 13.56
N ASP A 179 0.53 -8.27 14.45
CA ASP A 179 0.43 -9.08 15.67
C ASP A 179 0.01 -10.52 15.38
N SER A 180 -0.90 -10.69 14.41
CA SER A 180 -1.41 -12.00 13.99
C SER A 180 -0.37 -12.81 13.22
N PHE A 181 0.51 -12.15 12.47
CA PHE A 181 1.48 -12.80 11.57
C PHE A 181 2.96 -12.52 11.89
N GLY A 182 3.24 -11.57 12.79
CA GLY A 182 4.58 -11.06 13.11
C GLY A 182 5.13 -11.51 14.47
N LYS A 183 4.38 -12.26 15.29
CA LYS A 183 4.95 -12.94 16.46
C LYS A 183 5.86 -14.09 16.04
N LYS A 184 7.11 -13.76 15.76
CA LYS A 184 8.26 -14.66 15.81
C LYS A 184 8.94 -14.46 17.17
N GLY A 185 8.88 -15.45 18.05
CA GLY A 185 9.72 -15.51 19.25
C GLY A 185 9.05 -15.31 20.61
N MET A 186 8.15 -16.22 21.01
CA MET A 186 8.15 -16.67 22.41
C MET A 186 8.72 -18.07 22.43
N SER A 187 10.04 -18.11 22.58
CA SER A 187 10.79 -19.30 22.95
C SER A 187 10.24 -19.80 24.29
N TRP A 188 9.42 -20.85 24.26
CA TRP A 188 9.18 -21.67 25.43
C TRP A 188 10.32 -22.67 25.49
N MET A 189 11.41 -22.30 26.18
CA MET A 189 12.41 -23.19 26.75
C MET A 189 13.22 -22.41 27.77
#